data_AF-A0A8T3XAZ5-F1
#
_entry.id   AF-A0A8T3XAZ5-F1
#
_cell.length_a   1.000
_cell.length_b   1.000
_cell.length_c   1.000
_cell.angle_alpha   90.00
_cell.angle_beta   90.00
_cell.angle_gamma   90.00
#
_symmetry.space_group_name_H-M   'P 1'
#
loop_
_entity.id
_entity.type
_entity.pdbx_description
1 polymer ?
#
loop_
_entity_poly.entity_id
_entity_poly.type
_entity_poly.pdbx_seq_one_letter_code
_entity_poly.pdbx_strand_id
1 'polypeptide(L)' 'MKKEKIGRNDPCPRGSGKKYKKCCLEKMEK' A
#
# COMPACT_ATOMS: atom_id res chain seq x y z
N MET A 1 -13.78 2.02 -13.74
CA MET A 1 -13.87 2.07 -12.26
C MET A 1 -12.70 2.87 -11.72
N LYS A 2 -12.97 3.96 -11.00
CA LYS A 2 -11.93 4.81 -10.39
C LYS A 2 -11.16 3.94 -9.39
N LYS A 3 -9.87 3.64 -9.65
CA LYS A 3 -8.97 3.17 -8.61
C LYS A 3 -8.97 4.27 -7.55
N GLU A 4 -9.66 4.04 -6.45
CA GLU A 4 -9.57 4.91 -5.27
C GLU A 4 -8.08 5.12 -5.00
N LYS A 5 -7.66 6.38 -4.95
CA LYS A 5 -6.26 6.73 -4.74
C LYS A 5 -5.94 6.42 -3.29
N ILE A 6 -5.69 5.15 -2.98
CA ILE A 6 -5.26 4.74 -1.66
C ILE A 6 -3.95 5.46 -1.32
N GLY A 7 -3.97 6.21 -0.22
CA GLY A 7 -2.84 7.00 0.22
C GLY A 7 -1.65 6.09 0.53
N ARG A 8 -0.44 6.51 0.18
CA ARG A 8 0.79 5.73 0.46
C ARG A 8 0.97 5.41 1.95
N ASN A 9 0.49 6.28 2.84
CA ASN A 9 0.58 6.10 4.29
C ASN A 9 -0.64 5.40 4.91
N ASP A 10 -1.69 5.17 4.13
CA ASP A 10 -2.92 4.51 4.58
C ASP A 10 -2.64 3.05 4.97
N PRO A 11 -3.39 2.45 5.92
CA PRO A 11 -3.32 1.01 6.14
C PRO A 11 -3.52 0.21 4.85
N CYS A 12 -2.77 -0.88 4.68
CA CYS A 12 -2.89 -1.71 3.50
C CYS A 12 -4.24 -2.48 3.51
N PRO A 13 -5.04 -2.43 2.43
CA PRO A 13 -6.37 -3.03 2.37
C PRO A 13 -6.32 -4.56 2.33
N ARG A 14 -5.13 -5.14 2.16
CA ARG A 14 -4.88 -6.58 2.23
C ARG A 14 -4.80 -7.12 3.67
N GLY A 15 -4.99 -6.26 4.68
CA GLY A 15 -4.98 -6.68 6.09
C GLY A 15 -3.60 -7.09 6.62
N SER A 16 -2.52 -6.62 6.00
CA SER A 16 -1.15 -6.98 6.42
C SER A 16 -0.65 -6.26 7.67
N GLY A 17 -1.43 -5.31 8.22
CA GLY A 17 -1.01 -4.43 9.32
C GLY A 17 0.05 -3.39 8.95
N LYS A 18 0.57 -3.42 7.70
CA LYS A 18 1.57 -2.47 7.19
C LYS A 18 0.89 -1.31 6.45
N LYS A 19 1.57 -0.16 6.35
CA LYS A 19 1.17 0.94 5.46
C LYS A 19 1.19 0.48 4.00
N TYR A 20 0.30 1.02 3.16
CA TYR A 20 0.19 0.67 1.74
C TYR A 20 1.54 0.76 1.02
N LYS A 21 2.33 1.81 1.29
CA LYS A 21 3.68 1.98 0.71
C LYS A 21 4.69 0.93 1.12
N LYS A 22 4.56 0.36 2.32
CA LYS A 22 5.43 -0.69 2.88
C LYS A 22 4.86 -2.09 2.66
N CYS A 23 3.86 -2.22 1.79
CA CYS A 23 3.19 -3.49 1.56
C CYS A 23 2.92 -3.73 0.09
N CYS A 24 2.07 -2.91 -0.54
CA CYS A 24 1.73 -3.06 -1.96
C CYS A 24 2.73 -2.36 -2.87
N LEU A 25 3.36 -1.29 -2.36
CA LEU A 25 4.32 -0.49 -3.13
C LEU A 25 5.77 -0.66 -2.63
N GLU A 26 6.02 -1.60 -1.72
CA GLU A 26 7.37 -1.87 -1.25
C GLU A 26 8.11 -2.59 -2.38
N LYS A 27 8.70 -1.82 -3.29
CA LYS A 27 9.68 -2.35 -4.22
C LYS A 27 10.98 -2.48 -3.46
N MET A 28 11.40 -3.71 -3.21
CA MET A 28 12.76 -4.00 -2.77
C MET A 28 13.69 -3.63 -3.93
N GLU A 29 14.21 -2.40 -3.91
CA GLU A 29 15.41 -2.09 -4.68
C GLU A 29 16.56 -2.77 -3.95
N LYS A 30 17.20 -3.72 -4.64
CA LYS A 30 18.36 -4.46 -4.20
C LYS A 30 19.46 -4.26 -5.23
#